data_AF-A0A0U3GMC4-F1
#
_entry.id   AF-A0A0U3GMC4-F1
#
_cell.length_a   1.000
_cell.length_b   1.000
_cell.length_c   1.000
_cell.angle_alpha   90.00
_cell.angle_beta   90.00
_cell.angle_gamma   90.00
#
_symmetry.space_group_name_H-M   'P 1'
#
loop_
_entity.id
_entity.type
_entity.pdbx_description
1 polymer ?
#
loop_
_entity_poly.entity_id
_entity_poly.type
_entity_poly.pdbx_seq_one_letter_code
_entity_poly.pdbx_strand_id
1 'polypeptide(L)' 'MMKPIKRKPHRNPRGLFLGAVLGAVAGYFLGRVFGSGAIGIILGALAGAALLYRVNPGPWNRP' A
#
# COMPACT_ATOMS: atom_id res chain seq x y z
N MET A 1 -16.37 -31.60 14.44
CA MET A 1 -16.37 -30.13 14.35
C MET A 1 -15.10 -29.69 13.62
N MET A 2 -15.16 -29.51 12.29
CA MET A 2 -14.00 -29.08 11.48
C MET A 2 -13.77 -27.58 11.72
N LYS A 3 -12.57 -27.21 12.20
CA LYS A 3 -12.17 -25.79 12.33
C LYS A 3 -12.04 -25.20 10.91
N PRO A 4 -12.66 -24.05 10.60
CA PRO A 4 -12.40 -23.39 9.33
C PRO A 4 -10.93 -22.98 9.29
N ILE A 5 -10.20 -23.48 8.28
CA ILE A 5 -8.82 -23.05 8.02
C ILE A 5 -8.90 -21.58 7.59
N LYS A 6 -8.70 -20.66 8.54
CA LYS A 6 -8.51 -19.23 8.23
C LYS A 6 -7.22 -19.11 7.43
N ARG A 7 -7.31 -19.14 6.10
CA ARG A 7 -6.17 -18.86 5.22
C ARG A 7 -5.68 -17.45 5.55
N LYS A 8 -4.47 -17.33 6.08
CA LYS A 8 -3.87 -16.03 6.40
C LYS A 8 -3.80 -15.20 5.11
N PRO A 9 -4.25 -13.93 5.11
CA PRO A 9 -4.06 -13.04 3.97
C PRO A 9 -2.58 -13.04 3.59
N HIS A 10 -2.28 -13.41 2.35
CA HIS A 10 -0.91 -13.46 1.88
C HIS A 10 -0.38 -12.02 1.79
N ARG A 11 0.59 -11.66 2.65
CA ARG A 11 1.19 -10.33 2.60
C ARG A 11 2.10 -10.26 1.37
N ASN A 12 1.62 -9.67 0.28
CA ASN A 12 2.42 -9.44 -0.92
C ASN A 12 3.26 -8.17 -0.77
N PRO A 13 4.60 -8.25 -0.70
CA PRO A 13 5.45 -7.07 -0.60
C PRO A 13 5.33 -6.15 -1.84
N ARG A 14 4.88 -6.68 -2.98
CA ARG A 14 4.71 -5.87 -4.20
C ARG A 14 3.59 -4.84 -4.08
N GLY A 15 2.50 -5.16 -3.40
CA GLY A 15 1.42 -4.20 -3.15
C GLY A 15 1.88 -3.06 -2.24
N LEU A 16 2.72 -3.39 -1.25
CA LEU A 16 3.32 -2.41 -0.33
C LEU A 16 4.31 -1.49 -1.06
N PHE A 17 5.17 -2.05 -1.91
CA PHE A 17 6.11 -1.28 -2.73
C PHE A 17 5.40 -0.40 -3.76
N LEU A 18 4.46 -0.97 -4.53
CA LEU A 18 3.71 -0.22 -5.55
C LEU A 18 2.88 0.90 -4.92
N GLY A 19 2.24 0.61 -3.78
CA GLY A 19 1.51 1.60 -3.00
C GLY A 19 2.41 2.73 -2.51
N ALA A 20 3.59 2.40 -1.98
CA ALA A 20 4.57 3.39 -1.54
C ALA A 20 5.02 4.30 -2.69
N VAL A 21 5.33 3.73 -3.87
CA VAL A 21 5.80 4.50 -5.02
C VAL A 21 4.70 5.40 -5.58
N LEU A 22 3.50 4.86 -5.86
CA LEU A 22 2.38 5.66 -6.38
C LEU A 22 1.95 6.73 -5.38
N GLY A 23 1.91 6.37 -4.10
CA GLY A 23 1.62 7.28 -3.01
C GLY A 23 2.65 8.40 -2.89
N ALA A 24 3.94 8.08 -2.96
CA ALA A 24 5.02 9.08 -2.93
C ALA A 24 4.92 10.07 -4.09
N VAL A 25 4.65 9.59 -5.30
CA VAL A 25 4.53 10.45 -6.49
C VAL A 25 3.33 11.38 -6.35
N ALA A 26 2.14 10.84 -6.06
CA ALA A 26 0.95 11.66 -5.86
C ALA A 26 1.12 12.64 -4.68
N GLY A 27 1.67 12.14 -3.59
CA GLY A 27 1.96 12.90 -2.37
C GLY A 27 2.95 14.04 -2.62
N TYR A 28 3.99 13.84 -3.42
CA TYR A 28 4.93 14.90 -3.79
C TYR A 28 4.21 16.10 -4.42
N PHE A 29 3.35 15.84 -5.42
CA PHE A 29 2.65 16.89 -6.13
C PHE A 29 1.65 17.62 -5.21
N LEU A 30 0.89 16.88 -4.41
CA LEU A 30 0.00 17.45 -3.38
C LEU A 30 0.80 18.29 -2.37
N GLY A 31 1.87 17.74 -1.80
CA GLY A 31 2.72 18.44 -0.84
C GLY A 31 3.38 19.68 -1.43
N ARG A 32 3.73 19.67 -2.73
CA ARG A 32 4.23 20.86 -3.43
C ARG A 32 3.22 22.00 -3.45
N VAL A 33 1.92 21.71 -3.56
CA VAL A 33 0.84 22.70 -3.44
C VAL A 33 0.72 23.23 -2.01
N PHE A 34 0.91 22.36 -1.01
CA PHE A 34 0.82 22.72 0.41
C PHE A 34 2.15 23.24 1.02
N GLY A 35 3.16 23.54 0.20
CA GLY A 35 4.41 24.19 0.63
C GLY A 35 5.56 23.26 1.00
N SER A 36 5.38 21.93 0.98
CA SER A 36 6.47 20.97 1.17
C SER A 36 6.23 19.65 0.44
N GLY A 37 6.90 19.49 -0.71
CA GLY A 37 6.87 18.25 -1.48
C GLY A 37 7.47 17.05 -0.72
N ALA A 38 8.44 17.28 0.16
CA ALA A 38 9.07 16.22 0.96
C ALA A 38 8.09 15.61 1.97
N ILE A 39 7.32 16.44 2.68
CA ILE A 39 6.26 15.96 3.59
C ILE A 39 5.19 15.20 2.79
N GLY A 40 4.82 15.75 1.63
CA GLY A 40 3.90 15.11 0.71
C GLY A 40 4.34 13.70 0.30
N ILE A 41 5.61 13.52 -0.07
CA ILE A 41 6.18 12.20 -0.40
C ILE A 41 6.01 11.22 0.75
N ILE A 42 6.38 11.61 1.97
CA ILE A 42 6.36 10.72 3.14
C ILE A 42 4.92 10.28 3.44
N LEU A 43 4.00 11.25 3.54
CA LEU A 43 2.60 10.97 3.85
C LEU A 43 1.93 10.17 2.72
N GLY A 44 2.19 10.54 1.48
CA GLY A 44 1.68 9.86 0.30
C GLY A 44 2.17 8.42 0.24
N ALA A 45 3.46 8.18 0.45
CA ALA A 45 4.04 6.84 0.45
C ALA A 45 3.40 5.95 1.52
N LEU A 46 3.25 6.46 2.74
CA LEU A 46 2.62 5.72 3.83
C LEU A 46 1.15 5.40 3.53
N ALA A 47 0.38 6.38 3.06
CA ALA A 47 -1.03 6.22 2.72
C ALA A 47 -1.23 5.25 1.54
N GLY A 48 -0.46 5.42 0.47
CA GLY A 48 -0.52 4.56 -0.71
C GLY A 48 -0.08 3.13 -0.41
N ALA A 49 0.99 2.95 0.38
CA ALA A 49 1.43 1.64 0.85
C ALA A 49 0.35 0.96 1.67
N ALA A 50 -0.24 1.65 2.65
CA ALA A 50 -1.31 1.10 3.48
C ALA A 50 -2.56 0.74 2.66
N LEU A 51 -2.92 1.57 1.68
CA LEU A 51 -4.06 1.34 0.81
C LEU A 51 -3.85 0.10 -0.06
N LEU A 52 -2.77 0.03 -0.83
CA LEU A 52 -2.53 -1.12 -1.71
C LEU A 52 -2.18 -2.39 -0.93
N TYR A 53 -1.58 -2.27 0.25
CA TYR A 53 -1.39 -3.39 1.16
C TYR A 53 -2.72 -3.97 1.68
N ARG A 54 -3.76 -3.14 1.83
CA ARG A 54 -5.09 -3.57 2.23
C ARG A 54 -5.95 -4.05 1.06
N VAL A 55 -5.88 -3.38 -0.08
CA VAL A 55 -6.76 -3.61 -1.24
C VAL A 55 -6.21 -4.71 -2.16
N ASN A 56 -4.89 -4.92 -2.22
CA ASN A 56 -4.26 -5.99 -2.99
C ASN A 56 -3.48 -6.95 -2.07
N PRO A 57 -4.17 -7.84 -1.33
CA PRO A 57 -3.54 -8.87 -0.50
C PRO A 57 -2.88 -10.00 -1.33
N GLY A 58 -2.48 -9.74 -2.59
CA GLY A 58 -1.94 -10.74 -3.50
C GLY A 58 -2.96 -11.83 -3.88
N PRO A 59 -2.63 -12.66 -4.89
CA PRO A 59 -3.53 -13.72 -5.32
C PRO A 59 -3.76 -14.71 -4.18
N TRP A 60 -5.03 -14.99 -3.87
CA TRP A 60 -5.43 -16.04 -2.92
C TRP A 60 -5.07 -17.44 -3.42
N ASN A 61 -4.80 -17.54 -4.73
CA ASN A 61 -4.53 -18.76 -5.45
C ASN A 61 -3.04 -18.78 -5.83
N ARG A 62 -2.25 -19.53 -5.07
CA ARG A 62 -0.98 -20.09 -5.57
C ARG A 62 -1.26 -21.55 -5.96
N PRO A 63 -0.60 -22.09 -7.01
CA PRO A 63 -0.55 -23.54 -7.20
C PRO A 63 0.08 -24.23 -5.96
#